data_AF-A0A849GGQ5-F1
#
_entry.id   AF-A0A849GGQ5-F1
#
_cell.length_a   1.000
_cell.length_b   1.000
_cell.length_c   1.000
_cell.angle_alpha   90.00
_cell.angle_beta   90.00
_cell.angle_gamma   90.00
#
_symmetry.space_group_name_H-M   'P 1'
#
loop_
_entity.id
_entity.type
_entity.pdbx_description
1 polymer ?
#
loop_
_entity_poly.entity_id
_entity_poly.type
_entity_poly.pdbx_seq_one_letter_code
_entity_poly.pdbx_strand_id
1 'polypeptide(L)'
;MLIRTLPLTAGIAPFLAAWLAYWLGVHNGVLPTCIPFLDGCTSISATGRTMPGSLLFRAVMLPQAIVLTFVWYFSARWLQSLAPSSKAVSAIIWSGLVGSASLVLYVTFLGTKAPFYEFMRRFGIYFYFLGTAVAQLTLAIALLNYLKRNAMPSLKRLPLVMLWLVGLPFAL
;
A
#
# COMPACT_ATOMS: atom_id res chain seq x y z
N MET A 1 11.56 -16.63 -9.52
CA MET A 1 10.13 -16.61 -9.07
C MET A 1 9.86 -15.55 -8.00
N LEU A 2 10.73 -15.40 -6.99
CA LEU A 2 10.56 -14.48 -5.86
C LEU A 2 10.22 -13.03 -6.24
N ILE A 3 10.86 -12.48 -7.28
CA ILE A 3 10.63 -11.09 -7.72
C ILE A 3 9.18 -10.87 -8.21
N ARG A 4 8.54 -11.89 -8.79
CA ARG A 4 7.19 -11.79 -9.33
C ARG A 4 6.11 -11.85 -8.24
N THR A 5 6.41 -12.49 -7.10
CA THR A 5 5.48 -12.64 -5.98
C THR A 5 5.52 -11.44 -5.02
N LEU A 6 6.60 -10.66 -5.01
CA LEU A 6 6.75 -9.49 -4.12
C LEU A 6 5.60 -8.46 -4.21
N PRO A 7 5.13 -8.05 -5.41
CA PRO A 7 4.02 -7.10 -5.49
C PRO A 7 2.69 -7.70 -5.00
N LEU A 8 2.49 -9.01 -5.22
CA LEU A 8 1.31 -9.73 -4.73
C LEU A 8 1.32 -9.81 -3.20
N THR A 9 2.46 -10.16 -2.60
CA THR A 9 2.61 -10.18 -1.14
C THR A 9 2.41 -8.78 -0.55
N ALA A 10 2.90 -7.75 -1.24
CA ALA A 10 2.72 -6.36 -0.81
C ALA A 10 1.26 -5.89 -0.83
N GLY A 11 0.43 -6.41 -1.74
CA GLY A 11 -1.00 -6.11 -1.78
C GLY A 11 -1.84 -6.93 -0.80
N ILE A 12 -1.53 -8.22 -0.65
CA ILE A 12 -2.32 -9.16 0.15
C ILE A 12 -2.03 -9.04 1.66
N ALA A 13 -0.75 -8.84 2.04
CA ALA A 13 -0.37 -8.81 3.44
C ALA A 13 -1.09 -7.74 4.28
N PRO A 14 -1.23 -6.47 3.80
CA PRO A 14 -1.99 -5.46 4.53
C PRO A 14 -3.45 -5.82 4.74
N PHE A 15 -4.08 -6.42 3.73
CA PHE A 15 -5.48 -6.84 3.79
C PHE A 15 -5.67 -7.95 4.83
N LEU A 16 -4.84 -8.99 4.78
CA LEU A 16 -4.87 -10.07 5.77
C LEU A 16 -4.59 -9.57 7.18
N ALA A 17 -3.62 -8.67 7.36
CA ALA A 17 -3.32 -8.07 8.66
C ALA A 17 -4.53 -7.31 9.25
N ALA A 18 -5.24 -6.55 8.41
CA ALA A 18 -6.44 -5.83 8.84
C ALA A 18 -7.57 -6.78 9.26
N TRP A 19 -7.82 -7.83 8.49
CA TRP A 19 -8.83 -8.85 8.78
C TRP A 19 -8.50 -9.64 10.05
N LEU A 20 -7.25 -10.08 10.21
CA LEU A 20 -6.81 -10.81 11.39
C LEU A 20 -6.85 -9.94 12.65
N ALA A 21 -6.42 -8.68 12.56
CA ALA A 21 -6.52 -7.74 13.67
C ALA A 21 -7.98 -7.45 14.06
N TYR A 22 -8.88 -7.34 13.06
CA TYR A 22 -10.32 -7.21 13.30
C TYR A 22 -10.86 -8.44 14.04
N TRP A 23 -10.60 -9.64 13.51
CA TRP A 23 -11.09 -10.89 14.08
C TRP A 23 -10.62 -11.09 15.53
N LEU A 24 -9.34 -10.77 15.81
CA LEU A 24 -8.81 -10.78 17.17
C LEU A 24 -9.50 -9.75 18.08
N GLY A 25 -9.77 -8.55 17.58
CA GLY A 25 -10.49 -7.53 18.36
C GLY A 25 -11.92 -7.94 18.70
N VAL A 26 -12.61 -8.60 17.77
CA VAL A 26 -13.95 -9.17 17.99
C VAL A 26 -13.92 -10.31 19.00
N HIS A 27 -12.98 -11.26 18.84
CA HIS A 27 -12.83 -12.40 19.74
C HIS A 27 -12.51 -11.97 21.18
N ASN A 28 -11.81 -10.85 21.37
CA ASN A 28 -11.49 -10.30 22.69
C ASN A 28 -12.53 -9.29 23.20
N GLY A 29 -13.67 -9.11 22.52
CA GLY A 29 -14.74 -8.22 22.93
C GLY A 29 -14.41 -6.73 22.86
N VAL A 30 -13.34 -6.35 22.16
CA VAL A 30 -12.88 -4.95 22.04
C VAL A 30 -13.48 -4.25 20.82
N LEU A 31 -13.98 -5.02 19.84
CA LEU A 31 -14.61 -4.52 18.62
C LEU A 31 -16.01 -5.14 18.44
N PRO A 32 -16.95 -4.40 17.82
CA PRO A 32 -18.28 -4.93 17.52
C PRO A 32 -18.22 -6.05 16.49
N THR A 33 -19.10 -7.05 16.64
CA THR A 33 -19.37 -8.10 15.66
C THR A 33 -20.21 -7.55 14.52
N CYS A 34 -19.61 -7.39 13.34
CA CYS A 34 -20.22 -6.83 12.13
C CYS A 34 -19.34 -7.14 10.93
N ILE A 35 -19.77 -6.79 9.72
CA ILE A 35 -18.93 -6.83 8.52
C ILE A 35 -18.42 -5.40 8.27
N PRO A 36 -17.15 -5.08 8.57
CA PRO A 36 -16.66 -3.69 8.57
C PRO A 36 -16.87 -2.96 7.24
N PHE A 37 -16.80 -3.67 6.12
CA PHE A 37 -16.93 -3.11 4.77
C PHE A 37 -18.37 -2.91 4.32
N LEU A 38 -19.35 -3.58 4.95
CA LEU A 38 -20.77 -3.45 4.62
C LEU A 38 -21.49 -2.56 5.64
N ASP A 39 -21.21 -2.77 6.92
CA ASP A 39 -21.93 -2.14 8.01
C ASP A 39 -21.27 -0.83 8.48
N GLY A 40 -20.01 -0.58 8.11
CA GLY A 40 -19.28 0.64 8.49
C GLY A 40 -19.01 0.78 9.99
N CYS A 41 -19.22 -0.28 10.76
CA CYS A 41 -19.15 -0.30 12.22
C CYS A 41 -17.77 0.04 12.81
N THR A 42 -16.68 -0.16 12.04
CA THR A 42 -15.32 0.14 12.47
C THR A 42 -14.41 0.45 11.29
N SER A 43 -13.36 1.25 11.53
CA SER A 43 -12.34 1.54 10.52
C SER A 43 -11.16 0.58 10.63
N ILE A 44 -10.45 0.34 9.52
CA ILE A 44 -9.20 -0.45 9.52
C ILE A 44 -8.19 0.12 10.52
N SER A 45 -8.12 1.44 10.65
CA SER A 45 -7.23 2.10 11.61
C SER A 45 -7.63 1.86 13.07
N ALA A 46 -8.87 1.48 13.37
CA ALA A 46 -9.33 1.20 14.73
C ALA A 46 -8.90 -0.20 15.19
N THR A 47 -8.83 -1.17 14.28
CA THR A 47 -8.46 -2.56 14.60
C THR A 47 -7.00 -2.68 15.07
N GLY A 48 -6.14 -1.78 14.62
CA GLY A 48 -4.73 -1.71 15.03
C GLY A 48 -4.45 -0.87 16.28
N ARG A 49 -5.45 -0.35 17.02
CA ARG A 49 -5.23 0.53 18.18
C ARG A 49 -5.21 -0.20 19.52
N THR A 50 -6.00 -1.26 19.64
CA THR A 50 -6.20 -1.97 20.90
C THR A 50 -5.48 -3.31 20.88
N MET A 51 -4.92 -3.71 22.02
CA MET A 51 -4.39 -5.06 22.16
C MET A 51 -5.54 -6.08 22.16
N PRO A 52 -5.34 -7.29 21.61
CA PRO A 52 -4.09 -7.82 21.02
C PRO A 52 -3.88 -7.48 19.53
N GLY A 53 -4.90 -6.95 18.83
CA GLY A 53 -4.86 -6.68 17.39
C GLY A 53 -3.77 -5.69 16.96
N SER A 54 -3.47 -4.70 17.80
CA SER A 54 -2.41 -3.70 17.56
C SER A 54 -1.02 -4.31 17.42
N LEU A 55 -0.71 -5.37 18.18
CA LEU A 55 0.59 -6.04 18.13
C LEU A 55 0.75 -6.80 16.81
N LEU A 56 -0.25 -7.59 16.41
CA LEU A 56 -0.24 -8.32 15.15
C LEU A 56 -0.19 -7.36 13.95
N PHE A 57 -0.98 -6.29 13.98
CA PHE A 57 -1.01 -5.30 12.91
C PHE A 57 0.37 -4.67 12.70
N ARG A 58 1.05 -4.26 13.77
CA ARG A 58 2.41 -3.71 13.70
C ARG A 58 3.43 -4.76 13.21
N ALA A 59 3.33 -5.99 13.71
CA ALA A 59 4.21 -7.09 13.35
C ALA A 59 4.17 -7.41 11.85
N VAL A 60 3.01 -7.23 11.19
CA VAL A 60 2.89 -7.44 9.74
C VAL A 60 3.21 -6.17 8.94
N MET A 61 2.70 -5.00 9.37
CA MET A 61 2.80 -3.77 8.58
C MET A 61 4.21 -3.17 8.55
N LEU A 62 5.03 -3.34 9.61
CA LEU A 62 6.40 -2.83 9.62
C LEU A 62 7.31 -3.57 8.62
N PRO A 63 7.39 -4.92 8.60
CA PRO A 63 8.09 -5.65 7.54
C PRO A 63 7.52 -5.33 6.15
N GLN A 64 6.21 -5.11 6.05
CA GLN A 64 5.59 -4.77 4.79
C GLN A 64 6.06 -3.42 4.22
N ALA A 65 6.36 -2.42 5.05
CA ALA A 65 6.95 -1.18 4.56
C ALA A 65 8.31 -1.40 3.86
N ILE A 66 9.09 -2.37 4.34
CA ILE A 66 10.37 -2.77 3.73
C ILE A 66 10.12 -3.44 2.38
N VAL A 67 9.19 -4.40 2.33
CA VAL A 67 8.80 -5.08 1.09
C VAL A 67 8.30 -4.08 0.05
N LEU A 68 7.50 -3.10 0.45
CA LEU A 68 6.99 -2.05 -0.41
C LEU A 68 8.12 -1.19 -1.02
N THR A 69 9.13 -0.85 -0.21
CA THR A 69 10.32 -0.13 -0.70
C THR A 69 11.01 -0.92 -1.80
N PHE A 70 11.21 -2.22 -1.60
CA PHE A 70 11.80 -3.09 -2.60
C PHE A 70 10.93 -3.25 -3.85
N VAL A 71 9.61 -3.38 -3.71
CA VAL A 71 8.68 -3.46 -4.84
C VAL A 71 8.81 -2.23 -5.73
N TRP A 72 8.81 -1.03 -5.16
CA TRP A 72 8.95 0.20 -5.95
C TRP A 72 10.34 0.35 -6.56
N TYR A 73 11.40 0.00 -5.82
CA TYR A 73 12.76 -0.01 -6.32
C TYR A 73 12.92 -0.94 -7.53
N PHE A 74 12.50 -2.20 -7.43
CA PHE A 74 12.59 -3.16 -8.54
C PHE A 74 11.70 -2.77 -9.71
N SER A 75 10.51 -2.23 -9.45
CA SER A 75 9.62 -1.74 -10.50
C SER A 75 10.23 -0.57 -11.28
N ALA A 76 10.90 0.36 -10.59
CA ALA A 76 11.61 1.47 -11.21
C ALA A 76 12.81 0.99 -12.05
N ARG A 77 13.61 0.03 -11.53
CA ARG A 77 14.73 -0.57 -12.28
C ARG A 77 14.26 -1.36 -13.49
N TRP A 78 13.16 -2.09 -13.37
CA TRP A 78 12.56 -2.79 -14.48
C TRP A 78 12.07 -1.81 -15.57
N LEU A 79 11.39 -0.73 -15.18
CA LEU A 79 11.01 0.33 -16.11
C LEU A 79 12.24 0.97 -16.78
N GLN A 80 13.31 1.21 -16.04
CA GLN A 80 14.56 1.76 -16.57
C GLN A 80 15.18 0.84 -17.64
N SER A 81 15.08 -0.48 -17.47
CA SER A 81 15.58 -1.43 -18.47
C SER A 81 14.76 -1.41 -19.78
N LEU A 82 13.47 -1.05 -19.71
CA LEU A 82 12.60 -0.92 -20.88
C LEU A 82 12.68 0.46 -21.54
N ALA A 83 12.77 1.52 -20.73
CA ALA A 83 12.78 2.91 -21.16
C ALA A 83 13.84 3.72 -20.38
N PRO A 84 15.12 3.64 -20.78
CA PRO A 84 16.24 4.22 -20.03
C PRO A 84 16.15 5.74 -19.79
N SER A 85 15.54 6.47 -20.72
CA SER A 85 15.37 7.94 -20.66
C SER A 85 14.11 8.39 -19.90
N SER A 86 13.37 7.47 -19.28
CA SER A 86 12.11 7.79 -18.61
C SER A 86 12.32 8.50 -17.28
N LYS A 87 11.86 9.76 -17.19
CA LYS A 87 11.82 10.54 -15.92
C LYS A 87 10.91 9.91 -14.85
N ALA A 88 10.04 8.98 -15.25
CA ALA A 88 9.15 8.24 -14.35
C ALA A 88 9.92 7.40 -13.32
N VAL A 89 11.13 6.94 -13.64
CA VAL A 89 11.96 6.11 -12.74
C VAL A 89 12.21 6.84 -11.42
N SER A 90 12.68 8.09 -11.47
CA SER A 90 12.95 8.88 -10.26
C SER A 90 11.67 9.17 -9.48
N ALA A 91 10.57 9.47 -10.16
CA ALA A 91 9.29 9.72 -9.51
C ALA A 91 8.76 8.49 -8.76
N ILE A 92 8.90 7.28 -9.33
CA ILE A 92 8.51 6.01 -8.68
C ILE A 92 9.37 5.76 -7.44
N ILE A 93 10.68 5.97 -7.51
CA ILE A 93 11.58 5.76 -6.36
C ILE A 93 11.23 6.71 -5.22
N TRP A 94 11.12 8.01 -5.50
CA TRP A 94 10.80 9.00 -4.47
C TRP A 94 9.43 8.80 -3.85
N SER A 95 8.40 8.58 -4.67
CA SER A 95 7.04 8.33 -4.17
C SER A 95 6.93 7.02 -3.39
N GLY A 96 7.61 5.95 -3.83
CA GLY A 96 7.68 4.68 -3.11
C GLY A 96 8.41 4.78 -1.78
N LEU A 97 9.52 5.54 -1.72
CA LEU A 97 10.28 5.76 -0.49
C LEU A 97 9.49 6.61 0.51
N VAL A 98 8.91 7.72 0.06
CA VAL A 98 8.04 8.57 0.89
C VAL A 98 6.84 7.78 1.41
N GLY A 99 6.20 6.99 0.54
CA GLY A 99 5.07 6.16 0.93
C GLY A 99 5.45 5.12 1.99
N SER A 100 6.56 4.41 1.79
CA SER A 100 7.03 3.37 2.72
C SER A 100 7.48 3.96 4.07
N ALA A 101 8.20 5.09 4.06
CA ALA A 101 8.59 5.78 5.28
C ALA A 101 7.36 6.29 6.06
N SER A 102 6.36 6.81 5.34
CA SER A 102 5.10 7.26 5.93
C SER A 102 4.32 6.10 6.56
N LEU A 103 4.38 4.91 5.97
CA LEU A 103 3.79 3.70 6.54
C LEU A 103 4.47 3.30 7.86
N VAL A 104 5.80 3.32 7.92
CA VAL A 104 6.54 3.05 9.16
C VAL A 104 6.14 4.02 10.26
N LEU A 105 6.11 5.33 9.95
CA LEU A 105 5.70 6.37 10.89
C LEU A 105 4.27 6.13 11.37
N TYR A 106 3.33 5.92 10.45
CA TYR A 106 1.93 5.66 10.77
C TYR A 106 1.75 4.46 11.72
N VAL A 107 2.38 3.32 11.39
CA VAL A 107 2.23 2.07 12.16
C VAL A 107 2.87 2.19 13.54
N THR A 108 4.03 2.86 13.63
CA THR A 108 4.76 3.06 14.90
C THR A 108 3.96 3.90 15.89
N PHE A 109 3.29 4.95 15.40
CA PHE A 109 2.48 5.84 16.24
C PHE A 109 1.01 5.44 16.35
N LEU A 110 0.61 4.32 15.76
CA LEU A 110 -0.78 3.87 15.81
C LEU A 110 -1.16 3.47 17.25
N GLY A 111 -2.08 4.20 17.89
CA GLY A 111 -2.57 3.89 19.25
C GLY A 111 -1.87 4.62 20.40
N THR A 112 -0.95 5.55 20.11
CA THR A 112 -0.41 6.48 21.12
C THR A 112 -1.32 7.71 21.28
N LYS A 113 -1.39 8.29 22.49
CA LYS A 113 -2.38 9.32 22.87
C LYS A 113 -1.88 10.78 22.85
N ALA A 114 -0.61 11.05 22.56
CA ALA A 114 -0.10 12.43 22.61
C ALA A 114 -0.47 13.27 21.37
N PRO A 115 -0.68 14.58 21.52
CA PRO A 115 -1.22 15.46 20.47
C PRO A 115 -0.36 15.55 19.20
N PHE A 116 0.97 15.49 19.33
CA PHE A 116 1.88 15.42 18.17
C PHE A 116 1.70 14.12 17.35
N TYR A 117 1.19 13.05 17.98
CA TYR A 117 1.00 11.74 17.33
C TYR A 117 -0.31 11.65 16.54
N GLU A 118 -1.36 12.41 16.90
CA GLU A 118 -2.59 12.55 16.10
C GLU A 118 -2.29 13.11 14.70
N PHE A 119 -1.38 14.09 14.62
CA PHE A 119 -0.90 14.67 13.37
C PHE A 119 -0.16 13.64 12.51
N MET A 120 0.86 12.97 13.06
CA MET A 120 1.62 11.92 12.36
C MET A 120 0.70 10.80 11.85
N ARG A 121 -0.32 10.42 12.61
CA ARG A 121 -1.32 9.42 12.19
C ARG A 121 -2.10 9.88 10.96
N ARG A 122 -2.62 11.11 10.99
CA ARG A 122 -3.49 11.63 9.92
C ARG A 122 -2.70 11.83 8.64
N PHE A 123 -1.53 12.46 8.71
CA PHE A 123 -0.71 12.71 7.53
C PHE A 123 0.01 11.45 7.03
N GLY A 124 0.52 10.61 7.93
CA GLY A 124 1.28 9.41 7.57
C GLY A 124 0.47 8.42 6.72
N ILE A 125 -0.80 8.18 7.07
CA ILE A 125 -1.64 7.29 6.28
C ILE A 125 -1.95 7.86 4.89
N TYR A 126 -2.19 9.16 4.79
CA TYR A 126 -2.44 9.81 3.48
C TYR A 126 -1.19 9.83 2.61
N PHE A 127 -0.02 10.16 3.16
CA PHE A 127 1.24 10.12 2.40
C PHE A 127 1.61 8.70 1.97
N TYR A 128 1.32 7.69 2.80
CA TYR A 128 1.47 6.29 2.42
C TYR A 128 0.61 5.94 1.18
N PHE A 129 -0.70 6.17 1.25
CA PHE A 129 -1.60 5.85 0.14
C PHE A 129 -1.31 6.69 -1.09
N LEU A 130 -1.10 8.00 -0.92
CA LEU A 130 -0.79 8.92 -2.01
C LEU A 130 0.54 8.55 -2.68
N GLY A 131 1.61 8.29 -1.92
CA GLY A 131 2.90 7.89 -2.46
C GLY A 131 2.80 6.60 -3.27
N THR A 132 2.09 5.60 -2.73
CA THR A 132 1.83 4.32 -3.40
C THR A 132 1.00 4.51 -4.68
N ALA A 133 -0.06 5.33 -4.63
CA ALA A 133 -0.90 5.62 -5.79
C ALA A 133 -0.15 6.39 -6.89
N VAL A 134 0.64 7.40 -6.52
CA VAL A 134 1.48 8.17 -7.46
C VAL A 134 2.52 7.26 -8.11
N ALA A 135 3.17 6.37 -7.35
CA ALA A 135 4.11 5.40 -7.90
C ALA A 135 3.43 4.46 -8.91
N GLN A 136 2.24 3.93 -8.56
CA GLN A 136 1.46 3.04 -9.41
C GLN A 136 0.97 3.71 -10.69
N LEU A 137 0.43 4.93 -10.60
CA LEU A 137 -0.03 5.71 -11.75
C LEU A 137 1.13 6.07 -12.68
N THR A 138 2.24 6.54 -12.11
CA THR A 138 3.44 6.93 -12.88
C THR A 138 3.99 5.74 -13.66
N LEU A 139 4.06 4.57 -13.03
CA LEU A 139 4.47 3.33 -13.67
C LEU A 139 3.50 2.88 -14.77
N ALA A 140 2.20 2.92 -14.51
CA ALA A 140 1.17 2.54 -15.48
C ALA A 140 1.21 3.44 -16.73
N ILE A 141 1.30 4.77 -16.54
CA ILE A 141 1.37 5.74 -17.65
C ILE A 141 2.67 5.55 -18.44
N ALA A 142 3.82 5.38 -17.77
CA ALA A 142 5.08 5.15 -18.45
C ALA A 142 5.05 3.87 -19.29
N LEU A 143 4.43 2.81 -18.76
CA LEU A 143 4.26 1.54 -19.47
C LEU A 143 3.32 1.67 -20.67
N LEU A 144 2.20 2.39 -20.54
CA LEU A 144 1.30 2.66 -21.66
C LEU A 144 2.00 3.44 -22.78
N ASN A 145 2.80 4.45 -22.43
CA ASN A 145 3.57 5.21 -23.41
C ASN A 145 4.64 4.36 -24.12
N TYR A 146 5.28 3.44 -23.39
CA TYR A 146 6.20 2.48 -23.97
C TYR A 146 5.48 1.51 -24.93
N LEU A 147 4.33 0.97 -24.54
CA LEU A 147 3.55 0.01 -25.34
C LEU A 147 2.87 0.62 -26.57
N LYS A 148 2.60 1.94 -26.56
CA LYS A 148 2.16 2.66 -27.76
C LYS A 148 3.25 2.71 -28.83
N ARG A 149 4.53 2.75 -28.41
CA ARG A 149 5.70 2.80 -29.30
C ARG A 149 6.19 1.40 -29.69
N ASN A 150 6.03 0.42 -28.80
CA ASN A 150 6.50 -0.95 -28.97
C ASN A 150 5.34 -1.93 -28.76
N ALA A 151 4.95 -2.67 -29.80
CA ALA A 151 3.82 -3.60 -29.71
C ALA A 151 4.19 -4.88 -28.91
N MET A 152 3.94 -4.87 -27.60
CA MET A 152 4.04 -6.05 -26.73
C MET A 152 2.67 -6.42 -26.13
N PRO A 153 1.94 -7.40 -26.70
CA PRO A 153 0.58 -7.73 -26.27
C PRO A 153 0.48 -8.25 -24.83
N SER A 154 1.48 -9.00 -24.37
CA SER A 154 1.52 -9.63 -23.03
C SER A 154 1.56 -8.61 -21.89
N LEU A 155 2.12 -7.41 -22.12
CA LEU A 155 2.26 -6.36 -21.12
C LEU A 155 1.07 -5.40 -21.06
N LYS A 156 0.17 -5.42 -22.06
CA LYS A 156 -0.96 -4.47 -22.15
C LYS A 156 -1.97 -4.61 -21.00
N ARG A 157 -2.12 -5.80 -20.43
CA ARG A 157 -3.04 -6.05 -19.32
C ARG A 157 -2.56 -5.43 -18.00
N LEU A 158 -1.25 -5.37 -17.78
CA LEU A 158 -0.66 -4.91 -16.52
C LEU A 158 -1.01 -3.44 -16.17
N PRO A 159 -0.78 -2.44 -17.03
CA PRO A 159 -1.10 -1.06 -16.69
C PRO A 159 -2.61 -0.82 -16.55
N LEU A 160 -3.45 -1.57 -17.27
CA LEU A 160 -4.90 -1.50 -17.13
C LEU A 160 -5.36 -1.98 -15.76
N VAL A 161 -4.82 -3.11 -15.29
CA VAL A 161 -5.11 -3.62 -13.93
C VAL A 161 -4.62 -2.63 -12.87
N MET A 162 -3.43 -2.04 -13.05
CA MET A 162 -2.90 -1.02 -12.14
C MET A 162 -3.80 0.21 -12.06
N LEU A 163 -4.29 0.71 -13.19
CA LEU A 163 -5.23 1.85 -13.23
C LEU A 163 -6.56 1.50 -12.58
N TRP A 164 -7.09 0.30 -12.85
CA TRP A 164 -8.34 -0.16 -12.26
C TRP A 164 -8.23 -0.27 -10.73
N LEU A 165 -7.13 -0.81 -10.21
CA LEU A 165 -6.88 -0.91 -8.76
C LEU A 165 -6.76 0.47 -8.08
N VAL A 166 -6.17 1.47 -8.74
CA VAL A 166 -6.11 2.85 -8.21
C VAL A 166 -7.46 3.55 -8.30
N GLY A 167 -8.26 3.26 -9.33
CA GLY A 167 -9.57 3.87 -9.54
C GLY A 167 -10.71 3.27 -8.70
N LEU A 168 -10.56 2.03 -8.25
CA LEU A 168 -11.60 1.29 -7.50
C LEU A 168 -12.13 2.05 -6.27
N PRO A 169 -11.30 2.71 -5.43
CA PRO A 169 -11.79 3.48 -4.29
C PRO A 169 -12.65 4.71 -4.66
N PHE A 170 -12.62 5.16 -5.91
CA PHE A 170 -13.41 6.31 -6.39
C PHE A 170 -14.64 5.91 -7.20
N ALA A 171 -14.82 4.61 -7.45
CA ALA A 171 -15.91 4.06 -8.24
C ALA A 171 -17.06 3.49 -7.37
N LEU A 172 -16.89 3.50 -6.04
CA LEU A 172 -17.85 3.07 -5.02
C LEU A 172 -18.38 4.31 -4.28
#